data_AF-A0A7Y0BTB8-F1
#
_entry.id   AF-A0A7Y0BTB8-F1
#
_cell.length_a   1.000
_cell.length_b   1.000
_cell.length_c   1.000
_cell.angle_alpha   90.00
_cell.angle_beta   90.00
_cell.angle_gamma   90.00
#
_symmetry.space_group_name_H-M   'P 1'
#
loop_
_entity.id
_entity.type
_entity.pdbx_description
1 polymer ?
#
loop_
_entity_poly.entity_id
_entity_poly.type
_entity_poly.pdbx_seq_one_letter_code
_entity_poly.pdbx_strand_id
1 'polypeptide(L)' 'MTDPQMMPSALQVAHAMAQVLRTKLAVFDAEEIVLTREEAALCLGLAEGVSEHLDKDERAAD' A
#
# COMPACT_ATOMS: atom_id res chain seq x y z
N MET A 1 23.30 -22.24 -2.82
CA MET A 1 23.41 -20.89 -2.23
C MET A 1 22.06 -20.23 -2.47
N THR A 2 21.25 -20.10 -1.42
CA THR A 2 19.94 -19.44 -1.52
C THR A 2 20.20 -17.95 -1.69
N ASP A 3 19.86 -17.42 -2.85
CA ASP A 3 19.89 -15.98 -3.12
C ASP A 3 19.11 -15.29 -1.99
N PRO A 4 19.67 -14.30 -1.26
CA PRO A 4 18.92 -13.59 -0.24
C PRO A 4 17.63 -13.08 -0.90
N GLN A 5 16.48 -13.56 -0.43
CA GLN A 5 15.18 -13.12 -0.91
C GLN A 5 15.11 -11.60 -0.65
N MET A 6 15.39 -10.84 -1.69
CA MET A 6 15.33 -9.38 -1.69
C MET A 6 13.88 -9.01 -1.43
N MET A 7 13.57 -8.73 -0.16
CA MET A 7 12.27 -8.22 0.23
C MET A 7 12.05 -6.89 -0.50
N PRO A 8 10.90 -6.70 -1.18
CA PRO A 8 10.62 -5.45 -1.87
C PRO A 8 10.55 -4.30 -0.87
N SER A 9 11.04 -3.13 -1.27
CA SER A 9 10.97 -1.94 -0.41
C SER A 9 9.53 -1.47 -0.23
N ALA A 10 9.25 -0.75 0.86
CA ALA A 10 7.93 -0.18 1.12
C ALA A 10 7.44 0.70 -0.05
N LEU A 11 8.35 1.42 -0.71
CA LEU A 11 8.05 2.21 -1.90
C LEU A 11 7.65 1.34 -3.11
N GLN A 12 8.35 0.22 -3.33
CA GLN A 12 7.99 -0.73 -4.39
C GLN A 12 6.61 -1.35 -4.14
N VAL A 13 6.31 -1.70 -2.89
CA VAL A 13 5.00 -2.21 -2.49
C VAL A 13 3.91 -1.15 -2.67
N ALA A 14 4.17 0.11 -2.28
CA ALA A 14 3.23 1.21 -2.47
C ALA A 14 2.91 1.45 -3.95
N HIS A 15 3.92 1.45 -4.82
CA HIS A 15 3.71 1.57 -6.26
C HIS A 15 2.93 0.40 -6.85
N ALA A 16 3.24 -0.83 -6.43
CA ALA A 16 2.50 -2.01 -6.87
C ALA A 16 1.02 -1.92 -6.45
N MET A 17 0.75 -1.50 -5.21
CA MET A 17 -0.62 -1.38 -4.71
C MET A 17 -1.40 -0.27 -5.41
N ALA A 18 -0.76 0.88 -5.66
CA ALA A 18 -1.37 1.95 -6.43
C ALA A 18 -1.75 1.48 -7.85
N GLN A 19 -0.94 0.63 -8.47
CA GLN A 19 -1.24 0.06 -9.78
C GLN A 19 -2.44 -0.89 -9.73
N VAL A 20 -2.52 -1.77 -8.71
CA VAL A 20 -3.65 -2.68 -8.50
C VAL A 20 -4.94 -1.87 -8.32
N LEU A 21 -4.94 -0.88 -7.43
CA LEU A 21 -6.10 -0.03 -7.18
C LEU A 21 -6.51 0.77 -8.41
N ARG A 22 -5.58 1.37 -9.16
CA ARG A 22 -5.88 2.06 -10.42
C ARG A 22 -6.54 1.15 -11.44
N THR A 23 -6.07 -0.09 -11.54
CA THR A 23 -6.62 -1.07 -12.49
C THR A 23 -8.05 -1.44 -12.11
N LYS A 24 -8.31 -1.67 -10.81
CA LYS A 24 -9.66 -1.97 -10.33
C LYS A 24 -10.61 -0.76 -10.47
N LEU A 25 -10.13 0.45 -10.19
CA LEU A 25 -10.89 1.71 -10.33
C LEU A 25 -11.17 2.08 -11.80
N ALA A 26 -10.41 1.56 -12.76
CA ALA A 26 -10.65 1.82 -14.19
C ALA A 26 -11.91 1.10 -14.72
N VAL A 27 -12.51 0.22 -13.91
CA VAL A 27 -13.80 -0.42 -14.20
C VAL A 27 -14.92 0.51 -13.73
N PHE A 28 -15.34 1.41 -14.63
CA PHE A 28 -16.25 2.52 -14.29
C PHE A 28 -17.68 2.12 -13.95
N ASP A 29 -18.09 0.90 -14.30
CA ASP A 29 -19.40 0.32 -14.00
C ASP A 29 -19.42 -0.51 -12.71
N ALA A 30 -18.27 -0.67 -12.05
CA ALA A 30 -18.20 -1.35 -10.76
C ALA A 30 -18.66 -0.42 -9.63
N GLU A 31 -19.71 -0.83 -8.90
CA GLU A 31 -20.18 -0.14 -7.69
C GLU A 31 -19.28 -0.44 -6.47
N GLU A 32 -18.58 -1.59 -6.48
CA GLU A 32 -17.73 -2.05 -5.39
C GLU A 32 -16.37 -2.53 -5.90
N ILE A 33 -15.32 -2.30 -5.10
CA ILE A 33 -13.98 -2.82 -5.36
C ILE A 33 -13.66 -3.90 -4.34
N VAL A 34 -13.56 -5.14 -4.82
CA VAL A 34 -13.19 -6.28 -4.00
C VAL A 34 -11.67 -6.46 -4.01
N LEU A 35 -11.09 -6.51 -2.82
CA LEU A 35 -9.68 -6.83 -2.60
C LEU A 35 -9.54 -8.28 -2.10
N THR A 36 -8.48 -8.95 -2.51
CA THR A 36 -8.06 -10.19 -1.86
C THR A 36 -7.56 -9.89 -0.44
N ARG A 37 -7.47 -10.93 0.40
CA ARG A 37 -6.93 -10.77 1.76
C ARG A 37 -5.52 -10.17 1.76
N GLU A 38 -4.69 -10.60 0.83
CA GLU A 38 -3.30 -10.11 0.69
C GLU A 38 -3.29 -8.65 0.24
N GLU A 39 -4.11 -8.29 -0.75
CA GLU A 39 -4.26 -6.90 -1.20
C GLU A 39 -4.72 -5.99 -0.05
N ALA A 40 -5.73 -6.43 0.72
CA ALA A 40 -6.26 -5.68 1.85
C ALA A 40 -5.23 -5.51 2.98
N ALA A 41 -4.48 -6.58 3.33
CA ALA A 41 -3.44 -6.52 4.36
C ALA A 41 -2.31 -5.57 3.97
N LEU A 42 -1.91 -5.58 2.69
CA LEU A 42 -0.91 -4.67 2.17
C LEU A 42 -1.41 -3.22 2.15
N CYS A 43 -2.66 -2.96 1.74
CA CYS A 43 -3.27 -1.64 1.81
C CYS A 43 -3.29 -1.10 3.24
N LEU A 44 -3.68 -1.93 4.21
CA LEU A 44 -3.72 -1.55 5.62
C LEU A 44 -2.34 -1.17 6.14
N GLY A 45 -1.34 -2.03 5.94
CA GLY A 45 0.02 -1.76 6.41
C GLY A 45 0.64 -0.50 5.78
N LEU A 46 0.32 -0.21 4.51
CA LEU A 46 0.72 1.05 3.86
C LEU A 46 0.03 2.27 4.50
N ALA A 47 -1.28 2.19 4.75
CA ALA A 47 -2.03 3.29 5.35
C ALA A 47 -1.59 3.58 6.79
N GLU A 48 -1.36 2.54 7.58
CA GLU A 48 -0.82 2.64 8.94
C GLU A 48 0.58 3.26 8.93
N GLY A 49 1.48 2.78 8.06
CA GLY A 49 2.83 3.32 7.95
C GLY A 49 2.89 4.78 7.52
N VAL A 50 2.02 5.21 6.59
CA VAL A 50 1.90 6.63 6.20
C VAL A 50 1.35 7.46 7.36
N SER A 51 0.31 6.98 8.04
CA SER A 51 -0.29 7.69 9.18
C SER A 51 0.73 7.90 10.30
N GLU A 52 1.51 6.86 10.65
CA GLU A 52 2.58 6.97 11.64
C GLU A 52 3.68 7.96 11.23
N HIS A 53 3.98 8.07 9.94
CA HIS A 53 4.99 9.00 9.44
C HIS A 53 4.49 10.45 9.55
N LEU A 54 3.26 10.70 9.10
CA LEU A 54 2.63 12.02 9.19
C LEU A 54 2.46 12.48 10.65
N ASP A 55 2.04 11.58 11.55
CA ASP A 55 1.93 11.86 12.99
C ASP A 55 3.29 12.28 13.60
N LYS A 56 4.39 11.68 13.16
CA LYS A 56 5.74 12.04 13.62
C LYS A 56 6.16 13.41 13.11
N ASP A 57 5.83 13.72 11.85
CA ASP A 57 6.13 15.02 11.25
C ASP A 57 5.33 16.15 11.91
N GLU A 58 4.05 15.93 12.22
CA GLU A 58 3.21 16.89 12.94
C GLU A 58 3.75 17.16 14.36
N ARG A 59 4.12 16.12 15.10
CA ARG A 59 4.69 16.27 16.46
C ARG A 59 6.09 16.87 16.48
N ALA A 60 6.83 16.82 15.37
CA ALA A 60 8.14 17.46 15.26
C ALA A 60 8.05 18.94 14.89
N ALA A 61 6.88 19.40 14.43
CA ALA A 61 6.61 20.79 14.09
C ALA A 61 6.06 21.63 15.28
N ASP A 62 5.70 20.98 16.39
CA ASP A 62 5.29 21.57 17.68
C ASP A 62 6.48 21.74 18.65
#